data_AF-A0AB34Z938-F1
#
_entry.id   AF-A0AB34Z938-F1
#
_cell.length_a   1.000
_cell.length_b   1.000
_cell.length_c   1.000
_cell.angle_alpha   90.00
_cell.angle_beta   90.00
_cell.angle_gamma   90.00
#
_symmetry.space_group_name_H-M   'P 1'
#
loop_
_entity.id
_entity.type
_entity.pdbx_description
1 polymer ?
#
loop_
_entity_poly.entity_id
_entity_poly.type
_entity_poly.pdbx_seq_one_letter_code
_entity_poly.pdbx_strand_id
1 'polypeptide(L)'
;MTASKRTQALPVSLDALRRTLEGSGCYVTVDGRVNEDTAAQLIPCSTSCLRRWRAEGKGPRCYRPAKTPWYYLADVLAWIESGDPLL
;
A
#
# COMPACT_ATOMS: atom_id res chain seq x y z
N MET A 1 21.20 11.89 -17.36
CA MET A 1 21.27 12.53 -16.03
C MET A 1 19.92 13.20 -15.75
N THR A 2 19.08 12.58 -14.93
CA THR A 2 17.90 13.27 -14.37
C THR A 2 17.66 12.68 -12.99
N ALA A 3 18.22 13.36 -11.98
CA ALA A 3 17.97 13.04 -10.59
C ALA A 3 16.50 13.39 -10.29
N SER A 4 15.65 12.37 -10.17
CA SER A 4 14.28 12.56 -9.69
C SER A 4 14.36 12.96 -8.23
N LYS A 5 13.91 14.18 -7.92
CA LYS A 5 13.80 14.73 -6.56
C LYS A 5 13.08 13.70 -5.69
N ARG A 6 13.80 13.04 -4.78
CA ARG A 6 13.16 12.36 -3.65
C ARG A 6 12.53 13.46 -2.81
N THR A 7 11.25 13.72 -3.05
CA THR A 7 10.42 14.45 -2.10
C THR A 7 10.51 13.66 -0.80
N GLN A 8 11.30 14.16 0.16
CA GLN A 8 11.31 13.62 1.51
C GLN A 8 9.92 13.89 2.08
N ALA A 9 9.02 12.93 1.90
CA ALA A 9 7.76 12.92 2.60
C ALA A 9 8.08 12.74 4.09
N LEU A 10 7.49 13.61 4.92
CA LEU A 10 7.51 13.46 6.37
C LEU A 10 7.15 12.01 6.73
N PRO A 11 7.71 11.42 7.80
CA PRO A 11 7.27 10.11 8.26
C PRO A 11 5.76 10.20 8.56
N VAL A 12 4.94 9.69 7.66
CA VAL A 12 3.50 9.65 7.86
C VAL A 12 3.25 8.63 8.95
N SER A 13 2.82 9.09 10.13
CA SER A 13 2.35 8.18 11.17
C SER A 13 1.22 7.32 10.58
N LEU A 14 1.24 6.01 10.86
CA LEU A 14 0.17 5.09 10.45
C LEU A 14 -1.20 5.57 10.95
N ASP A 15 -1.26 6.21 12.12
CA ASP A 15 -2.48 6.79 12.66
C ASP A 15 -2.97 7.99 11.83
N ALA A 16 -2.05 8.83 11.36
CA ALA A 16 -2.40 9.97 10.52
C ALA A 16 -2.93 9.47 9.16
N LEU A 17 -2.24 8.51 8.54
CA LEU A 17 -2.68 7.90 7.29
C LEU A 17 -4.04 7.22 7.43
N ARG A 18 -4.23 6.46 8.52
CA ARG A 18 -5.52 5.82 8.84
C ARG A 18 -6.64 6.85 8.91
N ARG A 19 -6.46 7.94 9.66
CA ARG A 19 -7.47 9.01 9.78
C ARG A 19 -7.79 9.65 8.43
N THR A 20 -6.79 9.88 7.59
CA THR A 20 -6.99 10.43 6.24
C THR A 20 -7.81 9.47 5.36
N LEU A 21 -7.49 8.18 5.41
CA LEU A 21 -8.21 7.15 4.65
C LEU A 21 -9.66 7.03 5.12
N GLU A 22 -9.87 6.92 6.43
CA GLU A 22 -11.21 6.88 7.03
C GLU A 22 -12.01 8.14 6.69
N GLY A 23 -11.40 9.33 6.77
CA GLY A 23 -12.01 10.59 6.37
C GLY A 23 -12.35 10.69 4.87
N SER A 24 -11.71 9.87 4.03
CA SER A 24 -11.98 9.75 2.60
C SER A 24 -13.00 8.65 2.27
N GLY A 25 -13.56 7.99 3.29
CA GLY A 25 -14.53 6.90 3.14
C GLY A 25 -13.90 5.52 2.92
N CYS A 26 -12.58 5.37 3.03
CA CYS A 26 -11.93 4.08 2.96
C CYS A 26 -12.08 3.32 4.29
N TYR A 27 -12.37 2.02 4.19
CA TYR A 27 -12.43 1.16 5.37
C TYR A 27 -11.02 0.69 5.76
N VAL A 28 -10.60 1.05 6.98
CA VAL A 28 -9.38 0.57 7.62
C VAL A 28 -9.76 -0.28 8.82
N THR A 29 -9.28 -1.51 8.88
CA THR A 29 -9.50 -2.40 10.03
C THR A 29 -8.77 -1.88 11.27
N VAL A 30 -9.21 -2.33 12.46
CA VAL A 30 -8.59 -1.94 13.74
C VAL A 30 -7.09 -2.23 13.78
N ASP A 31 -6.65 -3.34 13.16
CA ASP A 31 -5.26 -3.76 13.07
C ASP A 31 -4.51 -3.18 11.86
N GLY A 32 -5.08 -2.19 11.17
CA GLY A 32 -4.37 -1.40 10.16
C GLY A 32 -4.29 -2.04 8.77
N ARG A 33 -5.21 -2.95 8.45
CA ARG A 33 -5.36 -3.51 7.09
C ARG A 33 -6.37 -2.75 6.26
N VAL A 34 -6.09 -2.68 4.97
CA VAL A 34 -6.96 -2.14 3.92
C VAL A 34 -7.23 -3.17 2.83
N ASN A 35 -8.32 -2.96 2.09
CA ASN A 35 -8.68 -3.80 0.94
C ASN A 35 -7.80 -3.48 -0.28
N GLU A 36 -7.95 -4.29 -1.33
CA GLU A 36 -7.16 -4.15 -2.56
C GLU A 36 -7.38 -2.82 -3.29
N ASP A 37 -8.62 -2.32 -3.33
CA ASP A 37 -8.92 -1.03 -3.97
C ASP A 37 -8.20 0.13 -3.27
N THR A 38 -8.16 0.12 -1.94
CA THR A 38 -7.48 1.15 -1.16
C THR A 38 -5.96 1.03 -1.29
N ALA A 39 -5.42 -0.18 -1.28
CA ALA A 39 -3.98 -0.41 -1.52
C ALA A 39 -3.56 0.09 -2.91
N ALA A 40 -4.39 -0.13 -3.93
CA ALA A 40 -4.15 0.33 -5.30
C ALA A 40 -4.13 1.87 -5.40
N GLN A 41 -5.00 2.55 -4.63
CA GLN A 41 -5.00 4.01 -4.53
C GLN A 41 -3.74 4.57 -3.85
N LEU A 42 -3.22 3.87 -2.83
CA LEU A 42 -1.99 4.27 -2.13
C LEU A 42 -0.73 4.09 -2.99
N ILE A 43 -0.70 3.07 -3.86
CA ILE A 43 0.44 2.70 -4.74
C ILE A 43 0.33 3.31 -6.16
N PRO A 44 -0.53 4.31 -6.32
CA PRO A 44 -1.20 4.66 -7.59
C PRO A 44 -1.10 3.62 -8.73
N CYS A 45 -1.74 2.46 -8.57
CA CYS A 45 -1.81 1.43 -9.61
C CYS A 45 -3.23 0.86 -9.75
N SER A 46 -3.44 -0.07 -10.69
CA SER A 46 -4.72 -0.79 -10.80
C SER A 46 -4.74 -2.03 -9.91
N THR A 47 -5.93 -2.46 -9.48
CA THR A 47 -6.09 -3.74 -8.76
C THR A 47 -5.62 -4.95 -9.58
N SER A 48 -5.78 -4.91 -10.90
CA SER A 48 -5.20 -5.88 -11.82
C SER A 48 -3.67 -5.92 -11.76
N CYS A 49 -3.03 -4.76 -11.58
CA CYS A 49 -1.58 -4.65 -11.39
C CYS A 49 -1.15 -5.35 -10.09
N LEU A 50 -1.82 -5.05 -8.98
CA LEU A 50 -1.57 -5.72 -7.70
C LEU A 50 -1.79 -7.24 -7.78
N ARG A 51 -2.86 -7.69 -8.45
CA ARG A 51 -3.11 -9.11 -8.69
C ARG A 51 -1.96 -9.77 -9.46
N ARG A 52 -1.47 -9.10 -10.50
CA ARG A 52 -0.33 -9.57 -11.31
C ARG A 52 0.95 -9.62 -10.48
N TRP A 53 1.30 -8.56 -9.76
CA TRP A 53 2.48 -8.52 -8.91
C TRP A 53 2.46 -9.64 -7.87
N ARG A 54 1.31 -9.84 -7.21
CA ARG A 54 1.16 -10.96 -6.27
C ARG A 54 1.38 -12.34 -6.91
N ALA A 55 0.97 -12.53 -8.16
CA ALA A 55 1.20 -13.79 -8.89
C ALA A 55 2.68 -13.97 -9.28
N GLU A 56 3.40 -12.86 -9.48
CA GLU A 56 4.82 -12.81 -9.78
C GLU A 56 5.72 -12.81 -8.52
N GLY A 57 5.12 -12.82 -7.31
CA GLY A 57 5.87 -12.74 -6.05
C GLY A 57 6.46 -11.35 -5.76
N LYS A 58 5.84 -10.30 -6.30
CA LYS A 58 6.26 -8.88 -6.22
C LYS A 58 5.24 -8.03 -5.48
N GLY A 59 5.65 -6.82 -5.12
CA GLY A 59 4.78 -5.80 -4.54
C GLY A 59 4.63 -5.95 -3.03
N PRO A 60 3.80 -5.10 -2.39
CA PRO A 60 3.64 -5.09 -0.95
C PRO A 60 3.12 -6.43 -0.44
N ARG A 61 3.53 -6.78 0.79
CA ARG A 61 3.10 -8.01 1.45
C ARG A 61 1.57 -8.08 1.49
N CYS A 62 1.03 -9.19 0.98
CA CYS A 62 -0.39 -9.46 0.94
C CYS A 62 -0.76 -10.51 2.00
N TYR A 63 -1.65 -10.16 2.92
CA TYR A 63 -2.26 -11.08 3.88
C TYR A 63 -3.52 -11.70 3.28
N ARG A 64 -3.59 -13.04 3.24
CA ARG A 64 -4.71 -13.79 2.67
C ARG A 64 -5.21 -14.85 3.64
N PRO A 65 -6.15 -14.51 4.54
CA PRO A 65 -6.80 -15.51 5.38
C PRO A 65 -7.75 -16.41 4.58
N ALA A 66 -8.15 -15.97 3.37
CA ALA A 66 -8.97 -16.73 2.43
C ALA A 66 -8.77 -16.19 0.99
N LYS A 67 -9.85 -16.10 0.19
CA LYS A 67 -9.81 -15.58 -1.19
C LYS A 67 -9.61 -14.07 -1.27
N THR A 68 -10.00 -13.32 -0.25
CA THR A 68 -9.94 -11.85 -0.25
C THR A 68 -8.55 -11.36 0.17
N PRO A 69 -7.84 -10.60 -0.68
CA PRO A 69 -6.56 -10.00 -0.33
C PRO A 69 -6.73 -8.80 0.61
N TRP A 70 -5.88 -8.76 1.64
CA TRP A 70 -5.71 -7.63 2.54
C TRP A 70 -4.25 -7.17 2.53
N TYR A 71 -4.04 -5.89 2.80
CA TYR A 71 -2.71 -5.29 2.88
C TYR A 71 -2.59 -4.50 4.18
N TYR A 72 -1.51 -4.71 4.93
CA TYR A 72 -1.21 -3.86 6.07
C TYR A 72 -0.67 -2.51 5.58
N LEU A 73 -1.14 -1.41 6.17
CA LEU A 73 -0.65 -0.07 5.84
C LEU A 73 0.86 0.05 6.02
N ALA A 74 1.41 -0.57 7.07
CA ALA A 74 2.85 -0.60 7.33
C ALA A 74 3.63 -1.25 6.17
N ASP A 75 3.16 -2.40 5.68
CA ASP A 75 3.81 -3.12 4.58
C ASP A 75 3.70 -2.34 3.25
N VAL A 76 2.54 -1.70 3.00
CA VAL A 76 2.34 -0.85 1.81
C VAL A 76 3.27 0.36 1.83
N LEU A 77 3.36 1.05 2.97
CA LEU A 77 4.25 2.21 3.10
C LEU A 77 5.73 1.81 2.99
N ALA A 78 6.14 0.74 3.67
CA ALA A 78 7.51 0.23 3.57
C ALA A 78 7.89 -0.10 2.12
N TRP A 79 6.95 -0.64 1.34
CA TRP A 79 7.15 -0.91 -0.08
C TRP A 79 7.25 0.39 -0.92
N ILE A 80 6.39 1.37 -0.67
CA ILE A 80 6.47 2.68 -1.35
C ILE A 80 7.81 3.37 -1.05
N GLU A 81 8.25 3.31 0.20
CA GLU A 81 9.51 3.92 0.66
C GLU A 81 10.75 3.20 0.13
N SER A 82 10.69 1.88 -0.06
CA SER A 82 11.81 1.12 -0.61
C SER A 82 12.10 1.55 -2.06
N GLY A 83 11.07 1.94 -2.81
CA GLY A 83 11.16 2.26 -4.23
C GLY A 83 11.56 1.06 -5.10
N ASP A 84 11.57 -0.15 -4.53
CA ASP A 84 11.94 -1.37 -5.22
C ASP A 84 10.67 -2.12 -5.65
N PRO A 85 10.43 -2.30 -6.96
CA PRO A 85 9.29 -3.06 -7.44
C PRO A 85 9.34 -4.56 -7.07
N LEU A 86 10.42 -5.05 -6.45
CA LEU A 86 10.68 -6.46 -6.17
C LEU A 86 10.86 -6.82 -4.68
N LEU A 87 10.77 -5.85 -3.75
CA LEU A 87 10.79 -6.10 -2.30
C LEU A 87 9.42 -6.52 -1.75
#